data_AF-A0A4R8ZXN4-F1
#
_entry.id   AF-A0A4R8ZXN4-F1
#
_cell.length_a   1.000
_cell.length_b   1.000
_cell.length_c   1.000
_cell.angle_alpha   90.00
_cell.angle_beta   90.00
_cell.angle_gamma   90.00
#
_symmetry.space_group_name_H-M   'P 1'
#
loop_
_entity.id
_entity.type
_entity.pdbx_description
1 polymer ?
#
loop_
_entity_poly.entity_id
_entity_poly.type
_entity_poly.pdbx_seq_one_letter_code
_entity_poly.pdbx_strand_id
1 'polypeptide(L)'
;MRGRSARAASILVFEGEVPSALERILLLRLRSDERVLALGDASCSRWNLPYSGWVVVTDQRVLITKQDSLLRVGAIDTELVVDDIRYVRRS
;
A
#
# COMPACT_ATOMS: atom_id res chain seq x y z
N MET A 1 -12.67 21.64 26.22
CA MET A 1 -11.30 22.04 25.85
C MET A 1 -11.09 21.72 24.37
N ARG A 2 -10.64 22.71 23.59
CA ARG A 2 -10.42 22.63 22.14
C ARG A 2 -9.14 21.85 21.81
N GLY A 3 -9.15 21.19 20.66
CA GLY A 3 -7.98 21.14 19.78
C GLY A 3 -7.28 19.79 19.69
N ARG A 4 -7.55 19.07 18.61
CA ARG A 4 -6.53 18.78 17.58
C ARG A 4 -7.25 18.32 16.31
N SER A 5 -7.36 19.27 15.38
CA SER A 5 -7.59 18.99 13.97
C SER A 5 -6.44 18.10 13.50
N ALA A 6 -6.71 16.83 13.19
CA ALA A 6 -5.79 15.98 12.45
C ALA A 6 -5.89 16.39 10.97
N ARG A 7 -5.39 17.58 10.65
CA ARG A 7 -5.31 18.07 9.29
C ARG A 7 -4.14 17.34 8.60
N ALA A 8 -4.51 16.45 7.69
CA ALA A 8 -3.74 15.88 6.59
C ALA A 8 -2.33 15.34 6.91
N ALA A 9 -2.26 14.06 7.26
CA ALA A 9 -1.07 13.28 6.94
C ALA A 9 -1.16 12.86 5.46
N SER A 10 -0.93 13.80 4.53
CA SER A 10 -0.67 13.46 3.13
C SER A 10 0.84 13.26 2.97
N ILE A 11 1.36 12.16 3.52
CA ILE A 11 2.72 11.74 3.24
C ILE A 11 2.64 10.89 1.97
N LEU A 12 2.64 11.57 0.82
CA LEU A 12 2.90 10.94 -0.48
C LEU A 12 4.42 10.77 -0.59
N VAL A 13 4.97 9.79 0.11
CA VAL A 13 6.39 9.42 -0.03
C VAL A 13 6.44 8.22 -0.96
N PHE A 14 6.76 8.49 -2.22
CA PHE A 14 7.15 7.49 -3.19
C PHE A 14 8.68 7.41 -3.17
N GLU A 15 9.24 6.36 -2.58
CA GLU A 15 10.68 6.08 -2.69
C GLU A 15 10.93 5.25 -3.96
N GLY A 16 10.74 5.85 -5.14
CA GLY A 16 11.06 5.20 -6.43
C GLY A 16 10.05 5.41 -7.55
N GLU A 17 10.39 4.91 -8.73
CA GLU A 17 9.49 4.88 -9.90
C GLU A 17 8.36 3.85 -9.65
N VAL A 18 7.11 4.30 -9.77
CA VAL A 18 5.95 3.40 -9.66
C VAL A 18 5.79 2.64 -10.97
N PRO A 19 5.75 1.29 -10.96
CA PRO A 19 5.54 0.54 -12.19
C PRO A 19 4.16 0.86 -12.79
N SER A 20 4.08 1.18 -14.08
CA SER A 20 2.80 1.45 -14.76
C SER A 20 1.82 0.27 -14.71
N ALA A 21 2.33 -0.95 -14.52
CA ALA A 21 1.51 -2.13 -14.25
C ALA A 21 0.73 -1.99 -12.94
N LEU A 22 1.36 -1.46 -11.89
CA LEU A 22 0.73 -1.26 -10.58
C LEU A 22 -0.39 -0.25 -10.67
N GLU A 23 -0.17 0.88 -11.34
CA GLU A 23 -1.21 1.89 -11.57
C GLU A 23 -2.45 1.30 -12.26
N ARG A 24 -2.24 0.50 -13.32
CA ARG A 24 -3.34 -0.15 -14.06
C ARG A 24 -4.12 -1.14 -13.19
N ILE A 25 -3.42 -1.91 -12.36
CA ILE A 25 -4.06 -2.89 -11.47
C ILE A 25 -4.82 -2.18 -10.35
N LEU A 26 -4.28 -1.10 -9.80
CA LEU A 26 -4.96 -0.31 -8.79
C LEU A 26 -6.29 0.26 -9.30
N LEU A 27 -6.34 0.76 -10.54
CA LEU A 27 -7.60 1.22 -11.15
C LEU A 27 -8.69 0.13 -11.17
N LEU A 28 -8.30 -1.16 -11.24
CA LEU A 28 -9.23 -2.29 -11.26
C LEU A 28 -9.54 -2.86 -9.87
N ARG A 29 -8.70 -2.57 -8.87
CA ARG A 29 -8.74 -3.19 -7.53
C ARG A 29 -9.24 -2.25 -6.43
N LEU A 30 -9.14 -0.95 -6.64
CA LEU A 30 -9.69 0.06 -5.74
C LEU A 30 -11.21 0.02 -5.78
N ARG A 31 -11.83 0.20 -4.60
CA ARG A 31 -13.27 0.42 -4.50
C ARG A 31 -13.61 1.82 -5.00
N SER A 32 -14.88 2.04 -5.40
CA SER A 32 -15.34 3.27 -6.05
C SER A 32 -15.03 4.57 -5.30
N ASP A 33 -14.85 4.50 -3.97
CA ASP A 33 -14.55 5.64 -3.10
C ASP A 33 -13.18 5.53 -2.40
N GLU A 34 -12.38 4.51 -2.72
CA GLU A 34 -11.10 4.27 -2.08
C GLU A 34 -9.99 5.11 -2.73
N ARG A 35 -9.21 5.79 -1.90
CA ARG A 35 -8.17 6.74 -2.34
C ARG A 35 -6.80 6.24 -1.94
N VAL A 36 -5.88 6.19 -2.91
CA VAL A 36 -4.47 5.91 -2.63
C VAL A 36 -3.87 7.09 -1.87
N LEU A 37 -3.32 6.82 -0.69
CA LEU A 37 -2.66 7.79 0.17
C LEU A 37 -1.14 7.75 0.03
N ALA A 38 -0.58 6.55 -0.18
CA ALA A 38 0.85 6.36 -0.37
C ALA A 38 1.13 5.06 -1.14
N LEU A 39 2.31 4.99 -1.74
CA LEU A 39 2.85 3.78 -2.37
C LEU A 39 4.35 3.74 -2.13
N GLY A 40 4.86 2.58 -1.72
CA GLY A 40 6.28 2.37 -1.49
C GLY A 40 6.75 1.04 -2.05
N ASP A 41 8.03 1.00 -2.40
CA ASP A 41 8.73 -0.28 -2.56
C ASP A 41 8.75 -1.00 -1.20
N ALA A 42 8.48 -2.29 -1.25
CA ALA A 42 8.60 -3.17 -0.11
C ALA A 42 9.59 -4.28 -0.43
N SER A 43 10.84 -4.09 0.00
CA SER A 43 11.76 -5.21 0.17
C SER A 43 11.35 -6.02 1.40
N CYS A 44 10.52 -7.05 1.19
CA CYS A 44 10.03 -7.96 2.24
C CYS A 44 11.13 -8.89 2.79
N SER A 45 12.40 -8.51 2.68
CA SER A 45 13.56 -9.23 3.20
C SER A 45 13.41 -9.56 4.71
N ARG A 46 12.80 -8.65 5.49
CA ARG A 46 12.51 -8.86 6.92
C ARG A 46 11.31 -9.76 7.21
N TRP A 47 10.49 -10.11 6.21
CA TRP A 47 9.34 -11.02 6.34
C TRP A 47 9.67 -12.46 5.97
N ASN A 48 10.96 -12.80 5.78
CA ASN A 48 11.40 -14.12 5.27
C ASN A 48 10.76 -14.50 3.93
N LEU A 49 10.29 -13.51 3.17
CA LEU A 49 9.74 -13.68 1.84
C LEU A 49 10.82 -13.26 0.85
N PRO A 50 11.31 -14.15 -0.04
CA PRO A 50 12.39 -13.85 -0.98
C PRO A 50 11.91 -12.99 -2.17
N TYR A 51 11.06 -12.00 -1.91
CA TYR A 51 10.38 -11.23 -2.93
C TYR A 51 10.46 -9.73 -2.63
N SER A 52 10.85 -8.97 -3.65
CA SER A 52 10.53 -7.55 -3.77
C SER A 52 9.05 -7.38 -4.11
N GLY A 53 8.49 -6.23 -3.75
CA GLY A 53 7.10 -5.94 -4.01
C GLY A 53 6.79 -4.48 -3.75
N TRP A 54 5.50 -4.19 -3.72
CA TRP A 54 5.00 -2.86 -3.45
C TRP A 54 3.94 -2.92 -2.36
N VAL A 55 3.93 -1.88 -1.54
CA VAL A 55 2.87 -1.62 -0.58
C VAL A 55 2.12 -0.39 -1.06
N VAL A 56 0.80 -0.50 -1.11
CA VAL A 56 -0.11 0.60 -1.43
C VAL A 56 -0.97 0.85 -0.21
N VAL A 57 -0.90 2.04 0.32
CA VAL A 57 -1.73 2.47 1.45
C VAL A 57 -2.88 3.30 0.88
N THR A 58 -4.10 2.88 1.18
CA THR A 58 -5.32 3.63 0.88
C THR A 58 -5.92 4.18 2.17
N ASP A 59 -6.98 4.97 2.05
CA ASP A 59 -7.78 5.43 3.19
C ASP A 59 -8.60 4.30 3.83
N GLN A 60 -8.69 3.12 3.20
CA GLN A 60 -9.48 1.99 3.70
C GLN A 60 -8.63 0.75 3.99
N ARG A 61 -7.52 0.54 3.28
CA ARG A 61 -6.75 -0.71 3.28
C ARG A 61 -5.27 -0.49 3.04
N VAL A 62 -4.47 -1.47 3.43
CA VAL A 62 -3.09 -1.65 2.98
C VAL A 62 -3.08 -2.85 2.04
N LEU A 63 -2.65 -2.62 0.81
CA LEU A 63 -2.51 -3.62 -0.23
C LEU A 63 -1.03 -3.94 -0.40
N ILE A 64 -0.70 -5.23 -0.53
CA ILE A 64 0.66 -5.68 -0.72
C ILE A 64 0.67 -6.60 -1.94
N THR A 65 1.61 -6.37 -2.83
CA THR A 65 1.78 -7.15 -4.05
C THR A 65 3.24 -7.50 -4.25
N LYS A 66 3.52 -8.74 -4.62
CA LYS A 66 4.84 -9.20 -5.00
C LYS A 66 5.13 -8.78 -6.43
N GLN A 67 6.40 -8.49 -6.72
CA GLN A 67 6.82 -8.09 -8.05
C GLN A 67 6.42 -9.10 -9.14
N ASP A 68 6.66 -10.39 -8.90
CA ASP A 68 6.30 -11.44 -9.86
C ASP A 68 4.79 -11.59 -10.03
N SER A 69 4.01 -11.50 -8.94
CA SER A 69 2.55 -11.57 -8.95
C SER A 69 1.95 -10.41 -9.77
N LEU A 70 2.49 -9.20 -9.58
CA LEU A 70 2.07 -8.03 -10.32
C LEU A 70 2.37 -8.18 -11.82
N LEU A 71 3.59 -8.58 -12.18
CA LEU A 71 4.03 -8.65 -13.58
C LEU A 71 3.38 -9.79 -14.37
N ARG A 72 3.09 -10.93 -13.71
CA ARG A 72 2.55 -12.10 -14.41
C ARG A 72 1.03 -12.08 -14.56
N VAL A 73 0.32 -11.70 -13.49
CA VAL A 73 -1.14 -11.88 -13.41
C VAL A 73 -1.87 -10.66 -12.84
N GLY A 74 -1.13 -9.60 -12.52
CA GLY A 74 -1.67 -8.40 -11.93
C GLY A 74 -2.37 -8.59 -10.59
N ALA A 75 -1.80 -9.44 -9.74
CA ALA A 75 -2.40 -9.79 -8.46
C ALA A 75 -2.02 -8.82 -7.33
N ILE A 76 -2.94 -8.67 -6.38
CA ILE A 76 -2.70 -8.16 -5.03
C ILE A 76 -2.66 -9.38 -4.12
N ASP A 77 -1.52 -9.65 -3.50
CA ASP A 77 -1.30 -10.88 -2.73
C ASP A 77 -1.86 -10.77 -1.30
N THR A 78 -1.93 -9.56 -0.75
CA THR A 78 -2.43 -9.34 0.61
C THR A 78 -3.21 -8.04 0.70
N GLU A 79 -4.33 -8.09 1.41
CA GLU A 79 -5.18 -6.95 1.69
C GLU A 79 -5.42 -6.90 3.20
N LEU A 80 -5.13 -5.77 3.83
CA LEU A 80 -5.37 -5.53 5.25
C LEU A 80 -6.30 -4.34 5.38
N VAL A 81 -7.47 -4.51 5.99
CA VAL A 81 -8.37 -3.39 6.25
C VAL A 81 -7.76 -2.54 7.37
N VAL A 82 -7.76 -1.21 7.19
CA VAL A 82 -7.16 -0.28 8.15
C VAL A 82 -7.79 -0.42 9.54
N ASP A 83 -9.10 -0.64 9.60
CA ASP A 83 -9.85 -0.86 10.85
C ASP A 83 -9.42 -2.12 11.62
N ASP A 84 -8.81 -3.10 10.94
CA ASP A 84 -8.29 -4.32 11.55
C ASP A 84 -6.85 -4.16 12.08
N ILE A 85 -6.16 -3.07 11.74
CA ILE A 85 -4.79 -2.80 12.17
C ILE A 85 -4.79 -2.28 13.61
N ARG A 86 -4.33 -3.11 14.56
CA ARG A 86 -4.26 -2.76 15.98
C ARG A 86 -2.99 -2.03 16.39
N TYR A 87 -1.87 -2.30 15.72
CA TYR A 87 -0.57 -1.73 16.05
C TYR A 87 0.32 -1.60 14.82
N VAL A 88 1.07 -0.51 14.75
CA VAL A 88 2.14 -0.29 13.77
C VAL A 88 3.41 0.01 14.55
N ARG A 89 4.47 -0.78 14.31
CA ARG A 89 5.75 -0.63 15.01
C ARG A 89 6.84 -0.25 14.02
N ARG A 90 7.67 0.72 14.40
CA ARG A 90 8.93 1.02 13.69
C ARG A 90 10.03 0.10 14.22
N SER A 91 10.75 -0.55 13.30
CA SER A 91 11.80 -1.53 13.58
C SER A 91 13.17 -1.03 13.18
#